data_AF-E3NX36-F1
#
_entry.id   AF-E3NX36-F1
#
_cell.length_a   1.000
_cell.length_b   1.000
_cell.length_c   1.000
_cell.angle_alpha   90.00
_cell.angle_beta   90.00
_cell.angle_gamma   90.00
#
_symmetry.space_group_name_H-M   'P 1'
#
loop_
_entity.id
_entity.type
_entity.pdbx_description
1 polymer ?
#
loop_
_entity_poly.entity_id
_entity_poly.type
_entity_poly.pdbx_seq_one_letter_code
_entity_poly.pdbx_strand_id
1 'polypeptide(L)'
;MDAFLVSNSLRLSLREKSLSGRSIKEFLSNWLQNEHNSPLEHLTMIIEESVDRLELLNGLDAVPFSEERTFHYSKELEIPPETFSGGYDIRGINGNKASITFEDGYQGARFDFYVWP
;
A
#
# COMPACT_ATOMS: atom_id res chain seq x y z
N MET A 1 7.15 10.83 9.07
CA MET A 1 7.38 10.18 7.77
C MET A 1 8.40 9.05 7.90
N ASP A 2 9.46 9.22 8.69
CA ASP A 2 10.50 8.18 8.89
C ASP A 2 10.01 6.89 9.56
N ALA A 3 8.95 6.95 10.38
CA ALA A 3 8.47 5.78 11.11
C ALA A 3 7.94 4.65 10.20
N PHE A 4 7.44 4.96 8.99
CA PHE A 4 6.93 3.94 8.06
C PHE A 4 8.07 3.21 7.35
N LEU A 5 9.15 3.92 7.05
CA LEU A 5 10.30 3.42 6.28
C LEU A 5 11.28 2.61 7.14
N VAL A 6 11.19 2.72 8.47
CA VAL A 6 12.05 2.02 9.46
C VAL A 6 11.30 0.88 10.18
N SER A 7 10.04 0.61 9.81
CA SER A 7 9.33 -0.52 10.39
C SER A 7 10.03 -1.84 10.03
N ASN A 8 10.42 -2.62 11.04
CA ASN A 8 10.98 -3.97 10.87
C ASN A 8 9.86 -5.05 10.81
N SER A 9 8.64 -4.65 10.48
CA SER A 9 7.47 -5.51 10.42
C SER A 9 7.11 -5.82 8.97
N LEU A 10 6.73 -7.07 8.68
CA LEU A 10 6.16 -7.45 7.38
C LEU A 10 4.79 -6.79 7.14
N ARG A 11 4.06 -6.48 8.22
CA ARG A 11 2.75 -5.86 8.18
C ARG A 11 2.68 -4.64 9.09
N LEU A 12 2.11 -3.55 8.58
CA LEU A 12 1.82 -2.35 9.35
C LEU A 12 0.36 -1.92 9.16
N SER A 13 -0.32 -1.59 10.25
CA SER A 13 -1.74 -1.18 10.22
C SER A 13 -1.92 0.15 10.95
N LEU A 14 -2.29 1.19 10.22
CA LEU A 14 -2.44 2.57 10.68
C LEU A 14 -3.89 2.99 10.59
N ARG A 15 -4.73 2.38 11.44
CA ARG A 15 -6.19 2.59 11.39
C ARG A 15 -6.70 3.67 12.33
N GLU A 16 -5.87 4.12 13.28
CA GLU A 16 -6.29 5.08 14.32
C GLU A 16 -6.25 6.54 13.86
N LYS A 17 -5.53 6.85 12.78
CA LYS A 17 -5.40 8.21 12.26
C LYS A 17 -5.43 8.22 10.74
N SER A 18 -6.33 9.02 10.17
CA SER A 18 -6.36 9.28 8.74
C SER A 18 -5.12 10.05 8.31
N LEU A 19 -4.47 9.59 7.24
CA LEU A 19 -3.31 10.28 6.68
C LEU A 19 -3.71 11.13 5.47
N SER A 20 -3.02 12.27 5.34
CA SER A 20 -3.19 13.19 4.21
C SER A 20 -2.66 12.59 2.91
N GLY A 21 -3.23 13.01 1.78
CA GLY A 21 -2.76 12.62 0.45
C GLY A 21 -1.28 12.89 0.21
N ARG A 22 -0.75 13.98 0.79
CA ARG A 22 0.68 14.33 0.72
C ARG A 22 1.56 13.26 1.36
N SER A 23 1.23 12.83 2.58
CA SER A 23 2.01 11.82 3.30
C SER A 23 2.01 10.46 2.58
N ILE A 24 0.91 10.13 1.92
CA ILE A 24 0.77 8.91 1.11
C ILE A 24 1.65 9.00 -0.14
N LYS A 25 1.60 10.12 -0.86
CA LYS A 25 2.45 10.36 -2.05
C LYS A 25 3.92 10.29 -1.72
N GLU A 26 4.31 10.89 -0.59
CA GLU A 26 5.69 10.86 -0.09
C GLU A 26 6.12 9.41 0.22
N PHE A 27 5.27 8.60 0.89
CA PHE A 27 5.52 7.17 1.10
C PHE A 27 5.70 6.40 -0.22
N LEU A 28 4.76 6.55 -1.17
CA LEU A 28 4.80 5.84 -2.45
C LEU A 28 6.02 6.23 -3.29
N SER A 29 6.38 7.52 -3.31
CA SER A 29 7.57 8.01 -4.01
C SER A 29 8.85 7.40 -3.44
N ASN A 30 9.00 7.39 -2.12
CA ASN A 30 10.17 6.81 -1.46
C ASN A 30 10.24 5.28 -1.68
N TRP A 31 9.08 4.60 -1.72
CA TRP A 31 9.03 3.18 -2.04
C TRP A 31 9.49 2.92 -3.48
N LEU A 32 8.99 3.69 -4.46
CA LEU A 32 9.38 3.57 -5.87
C LEU A 32 10.87 3.76 -6.10
N GLN A 33 11.51 4.70 -5.39
CA GLN A 33 12.94 4.97 -5.48
C GLN A 33 13.81 3.95 -4.73
N ASN A 34 13.21 2.92 -4.12
CA ASN A 34 13.91 1.94 -3.29
C ASN A 34 14.74 2.60 -2.18
N GLU A 35 14.28 3.73 -1.66
CA GLU A 35 14.91 4.43 -0.52
C GLU A 35 14.54 3.78 0.82
N HIS A 36 13.94 2.59 0.80
CA HIS A 36 13.53 1.84 1.97
C HIS A 36 14.34 0.55 2.10
N ASN A 37 14.94 0.33 3.28
CA ASN A 37 15.46 -0.98 3.69
C ASN A 37 14.41 -1.76 4.50
N SER A 38 13.12 -1.55 4.20
CA SER A 38 12.02 -2.08 4.99
C SER A 38 11.61 -3.46 4.47
N PRO A 39 11.39 -4.45 5.35
CA PRO A 39 10.79 -5.72 4.99
C PRO A 39 9.26 -5.63 4.83
N LEU A 40 8.69 -4.42 4.79
CA LEU A 40 7.25 -4.21 4.73
C LEU A 40 6.65 -4.79 3.45
N GLU A 41 5.71 -5.70 3.63
CA GLU A 41 4.98 -6.40 2.58
C GLU A 41 3.51 -5.98 2.50
N HIS A 42 2.93 -5.55 3.61
CA HIS A 42 1.54 -5.11 3.64
C HIS A 42 1.37 -3.90 4.57
N LEU A 43 0.92 -2.78 4.00
CA LEU A 43 0.50 -1.60 4.73
C LEU A 43 -1.02 -1.42 4.56
N THR A 44 -1.74 -1.34 5.68
CA THR A 44 -3.12 -0.88 5.72
C THR A 44 -3.19 0.48 6.42
N MET A 45 -3.97 1.41 5.89
CA MET A 45 -4.23 2.70 6.54
C MET A 45 -5.62 3.25 6.18
N ILE A 46 -6.11 4.16 7.00
CA ILE A 46 -7.29 4.97 6.66
C ILE A 46 -6.81 6.27 6.01
N ILE A 47 -7.44 6.66 4.91
CA ILE A 47 -7.19 7.92 4.22
C ILE A 47 -8.37 8.86 4.40
N GLU A 48 -8.10 10.16 4.43
CA GLU A 48 -9.16 11.17 4.53
C GLU A 48 -10.09 11.09 3.30
N GLU A 49 -11.40 11.29 3.49
CA GLU A 49 -12.39 11.24 2.40
C GLU A 49 -12.11 12.27 1.30
N SER A 50 -11.44 13.37 1.65
CA SER A 50 -11.01 14.43 0.73
C SER A 50 -9.86 14.03 -0.20
N VAL A 51 -9.22 12.88 0.03
CA VAL A 51 -8.09 12.42 -0.78
C VAL A 51 -8.57 11.86 -2.12
N ASP A 52 -8.14 12.51 -3.20
CA ASP A 52 -8.36 12.02 -4.56
C ASP A 52 -7.45 10.82 -4.85
N ARG A 53 -8.08 9.65 -5.05
CA ARG A 53 -7.41 8.38 -5.31
C ARG A 53 -6.67 8.37 -6.65
N LEU A 54 -7.21 9.03 -7.68
CA LEU A 54 -6.54 9.13 -8.97
C LEU A 54 -5.33 10.07 -8.87
N GLU A 55 -5.45 11.13 -8.06
CA GLU A 55 -4.33 12.04 -7.81
C GLU A 55 -3.19 11.34 -7.06
N LEU A 56 -3.48 10.38 -6.16
CA LEU A 56 -2.48 9.54 -5.48
C LEU A 56 -1.71 8.64 -6.46
N LEU A 57 -2.40 8.11 -7.47
CA LEU A 57 -1.83 7.19 -8.46
C LEU A 57 -1.06 7.90 -9.58
N ASN A 58 -1.28 9.21 -9.73
CA ASN A 58 -0.65 10.00 -10.76
C ASN A 58 0.88 10.00 -10.63
N GLY A 59 1.58 9.68 -11.71
CA GLY A 59 3.05 9.60 -11.75
C GLY A 59 3.64 8.28 -11.22
N LEU A 60 2.83 7.28 -10.87
CA LEU A 60 3.31 5.96 -10.42
C LEU A 60 3.33 4.88 -11.53
N ASP A 61 2.97 5.23 -12.77
CA ASP A 61 2.71 4.29 -13.87
C ASP A 61 1.77 3.14 -13.46
N ALA A 62 0.74 3.50 -12.68
CA ALA A 62 -0.22 2.57 -12.11
C ALA A 62 -1.07 1.89 -13.20
N VAL A 63 -1.05 0.55 -13.21
CA VAL A 63 -1.83 -0.27 -14.16
C VAL A 63 -3.05 -0.86 -13.44
N PRO A 64 -4.28 -0.51 -13.85
CA PRO A 64 -5.48 -1.05 -13.23
C PRO A 64 -5.60 -2.55 -13.50
N PHE A 65 -6.20 -3.27 -12.55
CA PHE A 65 -6.58 -4.67 -12.70
C PHE A 65 -7.97 -4.90 -12.08
N SER A 66 -8.64 -5.98 -12.48
CA SER A 66 -9.98 -6.33 -11.98
C SER A 66 -10.08 -7.76 -11.43
N GLU A 67 -9.06 -8.58 -11.64
CA GLU A 67 -9.06 -9.97 -11.17
C GLU A 67 -9.01 -10.04 -9.65
N GLU A 68 -9.55 -11.14 -9.11
CA GLU A 68 -9.34 -11.53 -7.72
C GLU A 68 -7.90 -12.02 -7.54
N ARG A 69 -7.27 -11.61 -6.44
CA ARG A 69 -5.91 -12.02 -6.07
C ARG A 69 -5.87 -12.33 -4.59
N THR A 70 -5.10 -13.36 -4.25
CA THR A 70 -4.79 -13.71 -2.86
C THR A 70 -3.33 -13.38 -2.58
N PHE A 71 -3.11 -12.53 -1.59
CA PHE A 71 -1.81 -12.12 -1.12
C PHE A 71 -1.32 -13.02 0.02
N HIS A 72 -0.09 -13.52 -0.13
CA HIS A 72 0.62 -14.31 0.87
C HIS A 72 1.91 -13.58 1.25
N TYR A 73 2.19 -13.50 2.55
CA TYR A 73 3.46 -12.99 3.05
C TYR A 73 4.61 -13.94 2.66
N SER A 74 5.82 -13.40 2.50
CA SER A 74 7.01 -14.20 2.18
C SER A 74 7.41 -15.15 3.31
N LYS A 75 7.00 -14.83 4.55
CA LYS A 75 7.22 -15.66 5.73
C LYS A 75 5.90 -16.23 6.23
N GLU A 76 5.97 -17.43 6.80
CA GLU A 76 4.85 -18.03 7.49
C GLU A 76 4.51 -17.20 8.74
N LEU A 77 3.32 -16.61 8.74
CA LEU A 77 2.76 -15.84 9.84
C LEU A 77 1.45 -16.51 10.26
N GLU A 78 1.07 -16.39 11.53
CA GLU A 78 -0.28 -16.74 12.02
C GLU A 78 -1.34 -15.71 11.56
N ILE A 79 -1.16 -15.13 10.37
CA ILE A 79 -2.05 -14.16 9.75
C ILE A 79 -2.62 -14.81 8.49
N PRO A 80 -3.94 -14.85 8.32
CA PRO A 80 -4.53 -15.44 7.12
C PRO A 80 -4.12 -14.64 5.87
N PRO A 81 -4.08 -15.29 4.69
CA PRO A 81 -3.93 -14.61 3.42
C PRO A 81 -5.04 -13.57 3.20
N GLU A 82 -4.72 -12.48 2.53
CA GLU A 82 -5.70 -11.43 2.21
C GLU A 82 -6.17 -11.63 0.76
N THR A 83 -7.48 -11.68 0.54
CA THR A 83 -8.05 -11.80 -0.82
C THR A 83 -8.82 -10.54 -1.17
N PHE A 84 -8.53 -9.98 -2.34
CA PHE A 84 -9.14 -8.75 -2.83
C PHE A 84 -9.35 -8.82 -4.35
N SER A 85 -10.31 -8.03 -4.84
CA SER A 85 -10.60 -7.91 -6.27
C SER A 85 -10.37 -6.49 -6.74
N GLY A 86 -9.64 -6.38 -7.84
CA GLY A 86 -9.30 -5.12 -8.45
C GLY A 86 -8.35 -4.22 -7.65
N GLY A 87 -7.87 -3.17 -8.31
CA GLY A 87 -6.88 -2.26 -7.76
C GLY A 87 -5.92 -1.79 -8.84
N TYR A 88 -4.72 -1.37 -8.41
CA TYR A 88 -3.69 -0.84 -9.29
C TYR A 88 -2.34 -1.45 -8.99
N ASP A 89 -1.65 -1.93 -10.01
CA ASP A 89 -0.28 -2.40 -9.91
C ASP A 89 0.70 -1.28 -10.19
N ILE A 90 1.72 -1.14 -9.35
CA ILE A 90 2.88 -0.26 -9.57
C ILE A 90 4.17 -1.09 -9.52
N ARG A 91 5.25 -0.54 -10.09
CA ARG A 91 6.57 -1.17 -10.08
C ARG A 91 7.61 -0.23 -9.53
N GLY A 92 8.35 -0.67 -8.51
CA GLY A 92 9.50 0.06 -8.01
C GLY A 92 10.68 -0.02 -8.99
N ILE A 93 11.70 0.82 -8.76
CA ILE A 93 12.87 0.92 -9.64
C ILE A 93 13.67 -0.40 -9.76
N ASN A 94 13.57 -1.27 -8.75
CA ASN A 94 14.19 -2.59 -8.74
C ASN A 94 13.33 -3.67 -9.43
N GLY A 95 12.19 -3.31 -10.02
CA GLY A 95 11.28 -4.23 -10.70
C GLY A 95 10.31 -4.97 -9.77
N ASN A 96 10.41 -4.74 -8.46
CA ASN A 96 9.46 -5.25 -7.46
C ASN A 96 8.05 -4.71 -7.75
N LYS A 97 7.06 -5.59 -7.64
CA LYS A 97 5.66 -5.29 -7.91
C LYS A 97 4.96 -4.96 -6.59
N ALA A 98 4.13 -3.93 -6.61
CA ALA A 98 3.16 -3.72 -5.55
C ALA A 98 1.74 -3.52 -6.10
N SER A 99 0.74 -3.87 -5.32
CA SER A 99 -0.68 -3.59 -5.61
C SER A 99 -1.24 -2.61 -4.59
N ILE A 100 -1.97 -1.62 -5.06
CA ILE A 100 -2.74 -0.66 -4.26
C ILE A 100 -4.23 -0.97 -4.41
N THR A 101 -4.95 -1.03 -3.30
CA THR A 101 -6.41 -1.13 -3.30
C THR A 101 -7.03 -0.03 -2.44
N PHE A 102 -8.27 0.32 -2.78
CA PHE A 102 -9.09 1.28 -2.04
C PHE A 102 -10.44 0.64 -1.74
N GLU A 103 -10.85 0.63 -0.48
CA GLU A 103 -12.16 0.14 -0.05
C GLU A 103 -12.87 1.20 0.78
N ASP A 104 -14.12 1.52 0.44
CA ASP A 104 -14.89 2.52 1.19
C ASP A 104 -15.29 1.95 2.56
N GLY A 105 -15.03 2.72 3.63
CA GLY A 105 -15.34 2.34 5.00
C GLY A 105 -16.04 3.46 5.78
N TYR A 106 -16.59 3.11 6.94
CA TYR A 106 -17.34 4.05 7.80
C TYR A 106 -16.48 5.20 8.36
N GLN A 107 -15.17 5.01 8.48
CA GLN A 107 -14.22 5.99 9.04
C GLN A 107 -13.37 6.69 7.95
N GLY A 108 -13.75 6.52 6.67
CA GLY A 108 -12.95 6.90 5.52
C GLY A 108 -12.59 5.68 4.65
N ALA A 109 -11.92 5.94 3.53
CA ALA A 109 -11.47 4.87 2.65
C ALA A 109 -10.26 4.14 3.27
N ARG A 110 -10.30 2.82 3.24
CA ARG A 110 -9.14 1.97 3.52
C ARG A 110 -8.25 1.96 2.29
N PHE A 111 -6.98 2.26 2.51
CA PHE A 111 -5.91 2.08 1.53
C PHE A 111 -5.09 0.88 1.98
N ASP A 112 -4.93 -0.10 1.09
CA ASP A 112 -4.00 -1.19 1.27
C ASP A 112 -2.93 -1.18 0.19
N PHE A 113 -1.70 -1.45 0.61
CA PHE A 113 -0.52 -1.54 -0.22
C PHE A 113 0.17 -2.87 0.03
N TYR A 114 0.30 -3.69 -1.02
CA TYR A 114 0.84 -5.04 -0.97
C TYR A 114 2.09 -5.14 -1.84
N VAL A 115 3.24 -5.49 -1.27
CA VAL A 115 4.48 -5.78 -2.00
C VAL A 115 4.56 -7.28 -2.23
N TRP A 116 4.60 -7.69 -3.49
CA TRP A 116 4.65 -9.10 -3.86
C TRP A 116 6.07 -9.67 -3.66
N PRO A 117 6.23 -10.79 -2.93
CA PRO A 117 7.51 -11.50 -2.78
C PRO A 117 8.13 -12.01 -4.08
#